data_AF-A0A1Y1S196-F1
#
_entry.id   AF-A0A1Y1S196-F1
#
_cell.length_a   1.000
_cell.length_b   1.000
_cell.length_c   1.000
_cell.angle_alpha   90.00
_cell.angle_beta   90.00
_cell.angle_gamma   90.00
#
_symmetry.space_group_name_H-M   'P 1'
#
loop_
_entity.id
_entity.type
_entity.pdbx_description
1 polymer ?
#
loop_
_entity_poly.entity_id
_entity_poly.type
_entity_poly.pdbx_seq_one_letter_code
_entity_poly.pdbx_strand_id
1 'polypeptide(L)'
;MANKIKDTVEYFPFFVRDGRTLFILQKKYGLAGIGFFTQILRWLAQSPGHYYPYVEDFDKDRFNEYCGLTENEIRVMIGDMVRSGKLDKDLWEERNVIYSEDFVQELSELYRRRKVKLPSRENVIAETDGILTAISGNMTAFSQDCQNHQEIPEEYETAAICRQYVGNMTRTPEQSRVEESIESIGEVETAQPEPPAESLPAVQSDSKQSKDIAPMKDDLAQMWQEMITRVQPHTSWSNYGKERSQVNQLAKKTRALYKETPYTNEGDLAKAVFSQFLEMRQTGNDKRIRGTPVIPSRIVQFWPEVVTALADQYQAAEAAEEYDPEEIIF
;
A
#
# COMPACT_ATOMS: atom_id res chain seq x y z
N MET A 1 -39.77 14.32 -12.75
CA MET A 1 -38.72 13.29 -12.65
C MET A 1 -38.91 12.58 -11.32
N ALA A 2 -39.00 11.25 -11.30
CA ALA A 2 -39.09 10.51 -10.04
C ALA A 2 -37.73 10.63 -9.32
N ASN A 3 -37.70 11.22 -8.14
CA ASN A 3 -36.49 11.23 -7.31
C ASN A 3 -36.16 9.77 -6.97
N LYS A 4 -35.00 9.29 -7.42
CA LYS A 4 -34.47 7.99 -7.01
C LYS A 4 -34.34 8.01 -5.49
N ILE A 5 -34.92 7.03 -4.81
CA ILE A 5 -34.83 6.95 -3.35
C ILE A 5 -33.35 6.71 -3.01
N LYS A 6 -32.79 7.53 -2.11
CA LYS A 6 -31.39 7.41 -1.69
C LYS A 6 -31.30 6.28 -0.66
N ASP A 7 -30.38 5.34 -0.89
CA ASP A 7 -30.07 4.23 0.03
C ASP A 7 -28.87 4.53 0.94
N THR A 8 -28.37 5.77 0.89
CA THR A 8 -27.33 6.29 1.78
C THR A 8 -27.95 7.16 2.86
N VAL A 9 -27.19 7.43 3.92
CA VAL A 9 -27.63 8.25 5.06
C VAL A 9 -26.58 9.30 5.42
N GLU A 10 -27.05 10.49 5.78
CA GLU A 10 -26.19 11.64 6.15
C GLU A 10 -26.00 11.72 7.68
N TYR A 11 -26.58 10.78 8.43
CA TYR A 11 -26.46 10.69 9.88
C TYR A 11 -26.36 9.23 10.32
N PHE A 12 -25.74 9.01 11.47
CA PHE A 12 -25.83 7.77 12.24
C PHE A 12 -25.87 8.14 13.73
N PRO A 13 -26.57 7.37 14.57
CA PRO A 13 -26.60 7.63 16.00
C PRO A 13 -25.22 7.33 16.61
N PHE A 14 -24.67 8.29 17.35
CA PHE A 14 -23.49 8.09 18.18
C PHE A 14 -23.90 8.18 19.65
N PHE A 15 -24.07 7.02 20.29
CA PHE A 15 -24.59 6.94 21.65
C PHE A 15 -23.52 7.30 22.69
N VAL A 16 -23.93 8.04 23.73
CA VAL A 16 -23.04 8.45 24.85
C VAL A 16 -22.60 7.27 25.71
N ARG A 17 -23.41 6.21 25.80
CA ARG A 17 -23.00 4.98 26.48
C ARG A 17 -22.12 4.19 25.53
N ASP A 18 -20.85 4.07 25.89
CA ASP A 18 -19.89 3.29 25.11
C ASP A 18 -20.30 1.81 25.08
N GLY A 19 -20.48 1.29 23.87
CA GLY A 19 -20.62 -0.14 23.66
C GLY A 19 -19.30 -0.87 23.93
N ARG A 20 -19.38 -2.19 24.16
CA ARG A 20 -18.20 -3.05 24.41
C ARG A 20 -17.09 -2.84 23.39
N THR A 21 -17.44 -2.72 22.11
CA THR A 21 -16.49 -2.52 21.01
C THR A 21 -15.75 -1.20 21.12
N LEU A 22 -16.47 -0.09 21.33
CA LEU A 22 -15.87 1.24 21.44
C LEU A 22 -14.94 1.31 22.66
N PHE A 23 -15.34 0.70 23.78
CA PHE A 23 -14.49 0.57 24.96
C PHE A 23 -13.19 -0.21 24.68
N ILE A 24 -13.28 -1.36 23.99
CA ILE A 24 -12.09 -2.16 23.62
C ILE A 24 -11.14 -1.34 22.73
N LEU A 25 -11.68 -0.68 21.71
CA LEU A 25 -10.89 0.10 20.76
C LEU A 25 -10.23 1.31 21.44
N GLN A 26 -10.98 2.04 22.27
CA GLN A 26 -10.44 3.16 23.04
C GLN A 26 -9.35 2.70 24.00
N LYS A 27 -9.55 1.56 24.68
CA LYS A 27 -8.59 1.04 25.65
C LYS A 27 -7.28 0.60 24.99
N LYS A 28 -7.34 0.02 23.80
CA LYS A 28 -6.16 -0.49 23.07
C LYS A 28 -5.47 0.57 22.21
N TYR A 29 -6.23 1.46 21.58
CA TYR A 29 -5.74 2.36 20.52
C TYR A 29 -5.98 3.84 20.82
N GLY A 30 -6.54 4.18 21.99
CA GLY A 30 -6.79 5.57 22.40
C GLY A 30 -7.74 6.29 21.44
N LEU A 31 -7.41 7.55 21.12
CA LEU A 31 -8.20 8.38 20.20
C LEU A 31 -8.25 7.81 18.78
N ALA A 32 -7.20 7.10 18.34
CA ALA A 32 -7.18 6.46 17.03
C ALA A 32 -8.26 5.37 16.93
N GLY A 33 -8.49 4.60 18.00
CA GLY A 33 -9.55 3.59 18.05
C GLY A 33 -10.97 4.19 17.97
N ILE A 34 -11.19 5.31 18.66
CA ILE A 34 -12.46 6.06 18.58
C ILE A 34 -12.66 6.62 17.17
N GLY A 35 -11.60 7.22 16.61
CA GLY A 35 -11.60 7.73 15.24
C GLY A 35 -11.96 6.62 14.26
N PHE A 36 -11.24 5.49 14.31
CA PHE A 36 -11.48 4.34 13.45
C PHE A 36 -12.91 3.81 13.52
N PHE A 37 -13.43 3.60 14.74
CA PHE A 37 -14.82 3.19 14.95
C PHE A 37 -15.81 4.13 14.25
N THR A 38 -15.62 5.43 14.43
CA THR A 38 -16.48 6.46 13.83
C THR A 38 -16.36 6.47 12.30
N GLN A 39 -15.16 6.28 11.75
CA GLN A 39 -14.95 6.22 10.31
C GLN A 39 -15.63 5.00 9.68
N ILE A 40 -15.61 3.84 10.33
CA ILE A 40 -16.37 2.65 9.88
C ILE A 40 -17.85 2.98 9.74
N LEU A 41 -18.48 3.57 10.76
CA LEU A 41 -19.90 3.93 10.70
C LEU A 41 -20.20 4.96 9.59
N ARG A 42 -19.28 5.90 9.34
CA ARG A 42 -19.41 6.87 8.24
C ARG A 42 -19.34 6.22 6.87
N TRP A 43 -18.47 5.23 6.68
CA TRP A 43 -18.38 4.49 5.43
C TRP A 43 -19.64 3.66 5.20
N LEU A 44 -20.11 2.93 6.21
CA LEU A 44 -21.38 2.22 6.11
C LEU A 44 -22.56 3.16 5.81
N ALA A 45 -22.59 4.35 6.41
CA ALA A 45 -23.61 5.35 6.14
C ALA A 45 -23.61 5.85 4.68
N GLN A 46 -22.43 6.05 4.09
CA GLN A 46 -22.24 6.62 2.76
C GLN A 46 -22.29 5.57 1.64
N SER A 47 -22.10 4.29 1.98
CA SER A 47 -22.20 3.19 1.04
C SER A 47 -23.66 2.79 0.78
N PRO A 48 -24.07 2.63 -0.49
CA PRO A 48 -25.33 1.98 -0.83
C PRO A 48 -25.40 0.59 -0.18
N GLY A 49 -26.56 0.25 0.40
CA GLY A 49 -26.75 -1.06 1.05
C GLY A 49 -26.07 -1.22 2.41
N HIS A 50 -25.36 -0.19 2.90
CA HIS A 50 -24.72 -0.17 4.22
C HIS A 50 -23.68 -1.27 4.46
N TYR A 51 -22.94 -1.63 3.41
CA TYR A 51 -21.75 -2.48 3.49
C TYR A 51 -20.58 -1.80 2.78
N TYR A 52 -19.36 -2.24 3.08
CA TYR A 52 -18.17 -1.74 2.40
C TYR A 52 -17.27 -2.90 1.95
N PRO A 53 -17.09 -3.11 0.64
CA PRO A 53 -16.16 -4.12 0.13
C PRO A 53 -14.71 -3.64 0.29
N TYR A 54 -13.91 -4.38 1.04
CA TYR A 54 -12.49 -4.11 1.30
C TYR A 54 -11.60 -4.99 0.42
N VAL A 55 -11.81 -4.91 -0.91
CA VAL A 55 -11.19 -5.81 -1.90
C VAL A 55 -10.35 -5.08 -2.96
N GLU A 56 -10.75 -3.89 -3.40
CA GLU A 56 -10.05 -3.16 -4.47
C GLU A 56 -8.92 -2.27 -3.94
N ASP A 57 -7.78 -2.22 -4.65
CA ASP A 57 -6.59 -1.49 -4.22
C ASP A 57 -6.84 0.03 -4.07
N PHE A 58 -7.57 0.68 -4.98
CA PHE A 58 -7.77 2.14 -4.93
C PHE A 58 -8.73 2.59 -3.83
N ASP A 59 -9.87 1.92 -3.68
CA ASP A 59 -10.86 2.24 -2.65
C ASP A 59 -10.36 1.86 -1.25
N LYS A 60 -9.56 0.79 -1.16
CA LYS A 60 -8.83 0.41 0.05
C LYS A 60 -7.79 1.44 0.44
N ASP A 61 -6.98 1.93 -0.50
CA ASP A 61 -5.98 2.96 -0.21
C ASP A 61 -6.64 4.26 0.27
N ARG A 62 -7.73 4.68 -0.38
CA ARG A 62 -8.52 5.85 0.07
C ARG A 62 -9.09 5.64 1.48
N PHE A 63 -9.61 4.46 1.78
CA PHE A 63 -10.11 4.13 3.11
C PHE A 63 -8.98 4.22 4.16
N ASN A 64 -7.80 3.69 3.84
CA ASN A 64 -6.63 3.68 4.70
C ASN A 64 -6.13 5.10 4.97
N GLU A 65 -5.99 5.92 3.92
CA GLU A 65 -5.63 7.33 4.03
C GLU A 65 -6.63 8.12 4.89
N TYR A 66 -7.92 7.87 4.72
CA TYR A 66 -8.98 8.56 5.47
C TYR A 66 -9.02 8.18 6.95
N CYS A 67 -8.53 6.98 7.29
CA CYS A 67 -8.34 6.55 8.66
C CYS A 67 -7.00 7.01 9.24
N GLY A 68 -6.02 7.34 8.40
CA GLY A 68 -4.65 7.67 8.83
C GLY A 68 -3.93 6.49 9.46
N LEU A 69 -4.28 5.27 9.05
CA LEU A 69 -3.78 4.00 9.60
C LEU A 69 -3.19 3.15 8.49
N THR A 70 -2.19 2.33 8.83
CA THR A 70 -1.66 1.30 7.94
C THR A 70 -2.69 0.20 7.71
N GLU A 71 -2.56 -0.53 6.59
CA GLU A 71 -3.43 -1.68 6.32
C GLU A 71 -3.41 -2.71 7.47
N ASN A 72 -2.24 -2.96 8.06
CA ASN A 72 -2.11 -3.91 9.15
C ASN A 72 -2.87 -3.43 10.40
N GLU A 73 -2.76 -2.15 10.76
CA GLU A 73 -3.52 -1.57 11.87
C GLU A 73 -5.02 -1.67 11.63
N ILE A 74 -5.47 -1.40 10.40
CA ILE A 74 -6.88 -1.50 10.01
C ILE A 74 -7.37 -2.94 10.14
N ARG A 75 -6.63 -3.92 9.59
CA ARG A 75 -6.99 -5.34 9.72
C ARG A 75 -7.07 -5.79 11.17
N VAL A 76 -6.14 -5.34 12.00
CA VAL A 76 -6.14 -5.65 13.45
C VAL A 76 -7.35 -5.04 14.14
N MET A 77 -7.68 -3.76 13.87
CA MET A 77 -8.84 -3.09 14.47
C MET A 77 -10.17 -3.66 13.97
N ILE A 78 -10.28 -4.02 12.67
CA ILE A 78 -11.44 -4.74 12.14
C ILE A 78 -11.57 -6.10 12.83
N GLY A 79 -10.47 -6.83 12.99
CA GLY A 79 -10.45 -8.09 13.73
C GLY A 79 -10.94 -7.95 15.18
N ASP A 80 -10.60 -6.84 15.86
CA ASP A 80 -11.16 -6.51 17.17
C ASP A 80 -12.67 -6.24 17.14
N MET A 81 -13.15 -5.52 16.12
CA MET A 81 -14.57 -5.25 15.94
C MET A 81 -15.37 -6.52 15.61
N VAL A 82 -14.82 -7.42 14.79
CA VAL A 82 -15.38 -8.76 14.51
C VAL A 82 -15.43 -9.59 15.79
N ARG A 83 -14.32 -9.68 16.54
CA ARG A 83 -14.29 -10.41 17.83
C ARG A 83 -15.26 -9.87 18.87
N SER A 84 -15.52 -8.56 18.85
CA SER A 84 -16.50 -7.94 19.72
C SER A 84 -17.95 -8.15 19.28
N GLY A 85 -18.19 -8.69 18.09
CA GLY A 85 -19.50 -8.92 17.50
C GLY A 85 -20.11 -7.69 16.80
N LYS A 86 -19.36 -6.58 16.65
CA LYS A 86 -19.87 -5.37 16.00
C LYS A 86 -19.92 -5.50 14.48
N LEU A 87 -18.99 -6.27 13.92
CA LEU A 87 -18.92 -6.56 12.49
C LEU A 87 -19.21 -8.04 12.26
N ASP A 88 -19.84 -8.32 11.12
CA ASP A 88 -20.14 -9.69 10.70
C ASP A 88 -18.84 -10.44 10.38
N LYS A 89 -18.67 -11.58 11.05
CA LYS A 89 -17.45 -12.38 10.96
C LYS A 89 -17.31 -13.03 9.57
N ASP A 90 -18.35 -13.70 9.10
CA ASP A 90 -18.28 -14.48 7.88
C ASP A 90 -18.11 -13.57 6.66
N LEU A 91 -18.83 -12.44 6.62
CA LEU A 91 -18.65 -11.44 5.56
C LEU A 91 -17.23 -10.88 5.52
N TRP A 92 -16.60 -10.68 6.68
CA TRP A 92 -15.22 -10.21 6.73
C TRP A 92 -14.22 -11.30 6.29
N GLU A 93 -14.33 -12.49 6.86
CA GLU A 93 -13.35 -13.57 6.64
C GLU A 93 -13.46 -14.20 5.24
N GLU A 94 -14.67 -14.39 4.72
CA GLU A 94 -14.89 -15.05 3.43
C GLU A 94 -14.83 -14.07 2.25
N ARG A 95 -15.24 -12.81 2.46
CA ARG A 95 -15.51 -11.85 1.37
C ARG A 95 -14.74 -10.53 1.49
N ASN A 96 -14.00 -10.31 2.58
CA ASN A 96 -13.41 -9.02 2.94
C ASN A 96 -14.45 -7.88 2.88
N VAL A 97 -15.67 -8.12 3.38
CA VAL A 97 -16.74 -7.12 3.42
C VAL A 97 -16.99 -6.67 4.85
N ILE A 98 -16.96 -5.35 5.05
CA ILE A 98 -17.31 -4.73 6.32
C ILE A 98 -18.82 -4.53 6.34
N TYR A 99 -19.48 -5.16 7.31
CA TYR A 99 -20.93 -5.06 7.52
C TYR A 99 -21.25 -5.14 9.01
N SER A 100 -22.29 -4.43 9.44
CA SER A 100 -22.76 -4.43 10.82
C SER A 100 -24.29 -4.50 10.85
N GLU A 101 -24.83 -5.62 11.30
CA GLU A 101 -26.29 -5.81 11.41
C GLU A 101 -26.89 -4.77 12.37
N ASP A 102 -26.26 -4.55 13.53
CA ASP A 102 -26.69 -3.55 14.51
C ASP A 102 -26.85 -2.15 13.88
N PHE A 103 -25.87 -1.74 13.07
CA PHE A 103 -25.90 -0.44 12.40
C PHE A 103 -27.07 -0.32 11.42
N VAL A 104 -27.35 -1.37 10.64
CA VAL A 104 -28.48 -1.38 9.71
C VAL A 104 -29.80 -1.35 10.46
N GLN A 105 -29.93 -2.09 11.56
CA GLN A 105 -31.13 -2.09 12.39
C GLN A 105 -31.39 -0.73 13.04
N GLU A 106 -30.36 0.02 13.41
CA GLU A 106 -30.47 1.40 13.90
C GLU A 106 -31.09 2.36 12.85
N LEU A 107 -31.01 2.02 11.56
CA LEU A 107 -31.60 2.79 10.46
C LEU A 107 -33.02 2.33 10.08
N SER A 108 -33.58 1.32 10.75
CA SER A 108 -34.91 0.75 10.47
C SER A 108 -36.02 1.81 10.38
N GLU A 109 -36.04 2.76 11.31
CA GLU A 109 -37.00 3.87 11.33
C GLU A 109 -36.89 4.81 10.11
N LEU A 110 -35.68 5.04 9.63
CA LEU A 110 -35.45 5.84 8.44
C LEU A 110 -35.96 5.13 7.18
N TYR A 111 -35.65 3.84 7.03
CA TYR A 111 -36.14 3.03 5.91
C TYR A 111 -37.66 2.88 5.92
N ARG A 112 -38.26 2.74 7.11
CA ARG A 112 -39.71 2.78 7.30
C ARG A 112 -40.31 4.08 6.76
N ARG A 113 -39.72 5.24 7.07
CA ARG A 113 -40.15 6.55 6.55
C ARG A 113 -39.95 6.69 5.04
N ARG A 114 -38.87 6.11 4.50
CA ARG A 114 -38.58 6.06 3.05
C ARG A 114 -39.50 5.11 2.29
N LYS A 115 -40.24 4.23 2.98
CA LYS A 115 -41.07 3.16 2.40
C LYS A 115 -40.25 2.23 1.51
N VAL A 116 -38.99 1.99 1.89
CA VAL A 116 -38.07 1.07 1.22
C VAL A 116 -37.72 -0.04 2.19
N LYS A 117 -37.49 -1.24 1.67
CA LYS A 117 -37.06 -2.39 2.48
C LYS A 117 -35.69 -2.11 3.07
N LEU A 118 -35.50 -2.42 4.34
CA LEU A 118 -34.19 -2.35 4.97
C LEU A 118 -33.22 -3.31 4.25
N PRO A 119 -31.97 -2.88 3.95
CA PRO A 119 -30.94 -3.80 3.49
C PRO A 119 -30.80 -4.96 4.48
N SER A 120 -30.60 -6.17 4.00
CA SER A 120 -30.33 -7.33 4.85
C SER A 120 -29.00 -7.96 4.47
N ARG A 121 -28.45 -8.73 5.40
CA ARG A 121 -27.23 -9.52 5.20
C ARG A 121 -27.28 -10.36 3.93
N GLU A 122 -28.43 -10.99 3.63
CA GLU A 122 -28.61 -11.82 2.44
C GLU A 122 -28.51 -11.01 1.14
N ASN A 123 -28.98 -9.76 1.15
CA ASN A 123 -28.83 -8.88 -0.01
C ASN A 123 -27.34 -8.59 -0.26
N VAL A 124 -26.57 -8.34 0.81
CA VAL A 124 -25.12 -8.11 0.72
C VAL A 124 -24.39 -9.34 0.17
N ILE A 125 -24.77 -10.53 0.64
CA ILE A 125 -24.21 -11.80 0.11
C ILE A 125 -24.53 -11.94 -1.38
N ALA A 126 -25.78 -11.75 -1.78
CA ALA A 126 -26.18 -11.87 -3.19
C ALA A 126 -25.48 -10.85 -4.10
N GLU A 127 -25.34 -9.60 -3.65
CA GLU A 127 -24.65 -8.55 -4.40
C GLU A 127 -23.15 -8.84 -4.53
N THR A 128 -22.52 -9.34 -3.46
CA THR A 128 -21.08 -9.67 -3.46
C THR A 128 -20.78 -10.95 -4.24
N ASP A 129 -21.66 -11.96 -4.21
CA ASP A 129 -21.56 -13.15 -5.07
C ASP A 129 -21.63 -12.79 -6.55
N GLY A 130 -22.48 -11.83 -6.93
CA GLY A 130 -22.56 -11.32 -8.29
C GLY A 130 -21.23 -10.72 -8.76
N ILE A 131 -20.55 -9.96 -7.90
CA ILE A 131 -19.23 -9.36 -8.19
C ILE A 131 -18.16 -10.45 -8.32
N LEU A 132 -18.09 -11.39 -7.37
CA LEU A 132 -17.11 -12.48 -7.39
C LEU A 132 -17.29 -13.42 -8.58
N THR A 133 -18.54 -13.71 -8.96
CA THR A 133 -18.88 -14.54 -10.13
C THR A 133 -18.50 -13.84 -11.44
N ALA A 134 -18.71 -12.52 -11.54
CA ALA A 134 -18.28 -11.75 -12.70
C ALA A 134 -16.76 -11.74 -12.89
N ILE A 135 -16.00 -11.63 -11.79
CA ILE A 135 -14.53 -11.69 -11.81
C ILE A 135 -14.06 -13.09 -12.25
N SER A 136 -14.65 -14.16 -11.71
CA SER A 136 -14.33 -15.55 -12.07
C SER A 136 -14.69 -15.89 -13.53
N GLY A 137 -15.85 -15.42 -14.01
CA GLY A 137 -16.27 -15.59 -15.40
C GLY A 137 -15.31 -14.92 -16.40
N ASN A 138 -14.83 -13.72 -16.07
CA ASN A 138 -13.86 -13.01 -16.91
C ASN A 138 -12.50 -13.72 -16.95
N MET A 139 -12.05 -14.32 -15.84
CA MET A 139 -10.84 -15.15 -15.81
C MET A 139 -10.98 -16.44 -16.62
N THR A 140 -12.17 -17.05 -16.62
CA THR A 140 -12.43 -18.29 -17.37
C THR A 140 -12.49 -18.03 -18.88
N ALA A 141 -13.10 -16.90 -19.28
CA ALA A 141 -13.11 -16.43 -20.67
C ALA A 141 -11.69 -16.11 -21.16
N PHE A 142 -10.88 -15.44 -20.33
CA PHE A 142 -9.46 -15.19 -20.61
C PHE A 142 -8.68 -16.50 -20.77
N SER A 143 -8.95 -17.51 -19.93
CA SER A 143 -8.31 -18.82 -20.01
C SER A 143 -8.72 -19.64 -21.25
N GLN A 144 -9.94 -19.47 -21.78
CA GLN A 144 -10.38 -20.14 -23.01
C GLN A 144 -9.77 -19.50 -24.27
N ASP A 145 -9.60 -18.18 -24.27
CA ASP A 145 -8.87 -17.48 -25.35
C ASP A 145 -7.39 -17.92 -25.40
N CYS A 146 -6.77 -18.19 -24.24
CA CYS A 146 -5.41 -18.73 -24.16
C CYS A 146 -5.28 -20.19 -24.66
N GLN A 147 -6.36 -20.98 -24.66
CA GLN A 147 -6.33 -22.38 -25.14
C GLN A 147 -6.44 -22.50 -26.65
N ASN A 148 -6.92 -21.46 -27.34
CA ASN A 148 -7.13 -21.48 -28.80
C ASN A 148 -5.93 -20.96 -29.63
N HIS A 149 -4.87 -20.46 -28.99
CA HIS A 149 -3.61 -20.14 -29.66
C HIS A 149 -2.56 -21.23 -29.38
N GLN A 150 -2.38 -22.13 -30.35
CA GLN A 150 -1.38 -23.19 -30.31
C GLN A 150 -0.05 -22.66 -30.88
N GLU A 151 0.69 -21.92 -30.06
CA GLU A 151 2.14 -21.73 -30.14
C GLU A 151 2.57 -21.08 -28.81
N ILE A 152 3.41 -21.77 -28.03
CA ILE A 152 3.86 -21.33 -26.70
C ILE A 152 5.32 -20.86 -26.85
N PRO A 153 5.62 -19.55 -26.79
CA PRO A 153 6.97 -19.05 -26.60
C PRO A 153 7.45 -19.29 -25.17
N GLU A 154 8.76 -19.44 -25.00
CA GLU A 154 9.53 -19.88 -23.81
C GLU A 154 9.41 -19.03 -22.52
N GLU A 155 8.36 -18.23 -22.34
CA GLU A 155 8.23 -17.22 -21.27
C GLU A 155 7.35 -17.65 -20.07
N TYR A 156 7.05 -18.95 -19.94
CA TYR A 156 6.04 -19.47 -18.99
C TYR A 156 6.59 -20.08 -17.69
N GLU A 157 7.68 -19.56 -17.12
CA GLU A 157 7.99 -19.84 -15.70
C GLU A 157 6.94 -19.22 -14.76
N THR A 158 6.32 -18.11 -15.15
CA THR A 158 5.31 -17.40 -14.35
C THR A 158 3.99 -18.18 -14.20
N ALA A 159 3.64 -19.01 -15.19
CA ALA A 159 2.45 -19.88 -15.12
C ALA A 159 2.63 -21.11 -14.22
N ALA A 160 3.88 -21.51 -13.93
CA ALA A 160 4.19 -22.51 -12.91
C ALA A 160 4.02 -21.92 -11.50
N ILE A 161 4.45 -20.66 -11.31
CA ILE A 161 4.33 -19.92 -10.05
C ILE A 161 2.86 -19.66 -9.69
N CYS A 162 2.02 -19.25 -10.66
CA CYS A 162 0.58 -19.07 -10.43
C CYS A 162 -0.12 -20.40 -10.08
N ARG A 163 0.27 -21.53 -10.68
CA ARG A 163 -0.26 -22.85 -10.32
C ARG A 163 0.17 -23.30 -8.93
N GLN A 164 1.39 -22.98 -8.51
CA GLN A 164 1.90 -23.25 -7.16
C GLN A 164 1.15 -22.42 -6.10
N TYR A 165 0.84 -21.16 -6.39
CA TYR A 165 0.10 -20.28 -5.47
C TYR A 165 -1.35 -20.73 -5.27
N VAL A 166 -2.03 -21.17 -6.34
CA VAL A 166 -3.40 -21.72 -6.28
C VAL A 166 -3.44 -23.10 -5.60
N GLY A 167 -2.41 -23.93 -5.80
CA GLY A 167 -2.25 -25.21 -5.08
C GLY A 167 -2.05 -25.06 -3.57
N ASN A 168 -1.51 -23.91 -3.12
CA ASN A 168 -1.33 -23.61 -1.70
C ASN A 168 -2.62 -23.07 -1.04
N MET A 169 -3.52 -22.43 -1.81
CA MET A 169 -4.82 -21.95 -1.31
C MET A 169 -5.86 -23.06 -1.12
N THR A 170 -5.66 -24.24 -1.71
CA THR A 170 -6.64 -25.34 -1.71
C THR A 170 -6.36 -26.44 -0.68
N ARG A 171 -5.39 -26.25 0.23
CA ARG A 171 -5.12 -27.20 1.32
C ARG A 171 -5.90 -26.82 2.59
N THR A 172 -6.94 -27.58 2.90
CA THR A 172 -7.59 -27.58 4.22
C THR A 172 -6.65 -28.13 5.31
N PRO A 173 -6.76 -27.66 6.57
CA PRO A 173 -5.91 -28.11 7.66
C PRO A 173 -6.48 -29.39 8.27
N GLU A 174 -6.11 -30.55 7.73
CA GLU A 174 -6.27 -31.80 8.48
C GLU A 174 -5.15 -32.78 8.14
N GLN A 175 -4.50 -33.28 9.19
CA GLN A 175 -3.52 -34.38 9.26
C GLN A 175 -2.06 -34.09 8.87
N SER A 176 -1.24 -33.78 9.87
CA SER A 176 -0.24 -34.75 10.36
C SER A 176 0.53 -34.20 11.57
N ARG A 177 0.28 -34.83 12.72
CA ARG A 177 1.15 -34.85 13.91
C ARG A 177 1.68 -36.29 14.01
N VAL A 178 3.00 -36.48 14.00
CA VAL A 178 3.81 -37.50 14.74
C VAL A 178 5.27 -36.96 14.70
N GLU A 179 5.78 -36.35 15.77
CA GLU A 179 6.66 -36.92 16.82
C GLU A 179 7.98 -37.55 16.31
N GLU A 180 9.12 -36.87 16.57
CA GLU A 180 10.27 -37.32 17.41
C GLU A 180 11.31 -38.17 16.64
N SER A 181 12.65 -38.11 16.78
CA SER A 181 13.60 -37.59 17.78
C SER A 181 15.05 -37.67 17.20
N ILE A 182 15.96 -36.78 17.66
CA ILE A 182 17.36 -37.00 18.16
C ILE A 182 18.34 -37.81 17.23
N GLU A 183 19.58 -37.44 16.85
CA GLU A 183 20.75 -36.87 17.56
C GLU A 183 21.89 -36.54 16.55
N SER A 184 22.79 -35.62 16.94
CA SER A 184 24.26 -35.59 16.72
C SER A 184 24.86 -35.96 15.35
N ILE A 185 25.64 -35.05 14.71
CA ILE A 185 27.14 -35.05 14.70
C ILE A 185 27.67 -33.69 14.16
N GLY A 186 28.75 -33.16 14.74
CA GLY A 186 29.88 -32.61 13.94
C GLY A 186 30.19 -31.12 14.01
N GLU A 187 31.31 -30.80 14.65
CA GLU A 187 31.97 -29.49 14.84
C GLU A 187 32.68 -28.91 13.59
N VAL A 188 32.73 -27.55 13.55
CA VAL A 188 33.84 -26.63 13.19
C VAL A 188 34.39 -26.59 11.74
N GLU A 189 34.28 -25.42 11.07
CA GLU A 189 35.44 -24.63 10.59
C GLU A 189 35.07 -23.25 9.99
N THR A 190 35.70 -22.20 10.56
CA THR A 190 36.41 -21.03 9.97
C THR A 190 35.82 -20.13 8.85
N ALA A 191 36.38 -18.92 8.79
CA ALA A 191 35.81 -17.66 8.29
C ALA A 191 36.25 -17.24 6.88
N GLN A 192 35.32 -16.56 6.16
CA GLN A 192 35.45 -15.50 5.12
C GLN A 192 36.30 -15.76 3.84
N PRO A 193 36.15 -15.01 2.72
CA PRO A 193 35.38 -13.77 2.47
C PRO A 193 34.44 -13.80 1.22
N GLU A 194 33.70 -12.71 1.01
CA GLU A 194 32.83 -12.45 -0.15
C GLU A 194 33.57 -12.55 -1.51
N PRO A 195 32.90 -13.01 -2.59
CA PRO A 195 33.38 -12.80 -3.96
C PRO A 195 32.79 -11.52 -4.59
N PRO A 196 33.46 -10.99 -5.62
CA PRO A 196 33.37 -9.59 -6.03
C PRO A 196 32.17 -9.27 -6.92
N ALA A 197 31.87 -7.98 -7.00
CA ALA A 197 30.91 -7.35 -7.89
C ALA A 197 30.88 -7.97 -9.31
N GLU A 198 29.83 -8.72 -9.61
CA GLU A 198 29.45 -9.05 -10.98
C GLU A 198 28.40 -8.07 -11.49
N SER A 199 28.74 -7.47 -12.63
CA SER A 199 27.99 -6.50 -13.41
C SER A 199 26.53 -6.90 -13.65
N LEU A 200 25.63 -5.95 -13.39
CA LEU A 200 24.23 -5.98 -13.84
C LEU A 200 24.17 -6.30 -15.35
N PRO A 201 23.41 -7.32 -15.78
CA PRO A 201 23.15 -7.51 -17.20
C PRO A 201 22.25 -6.38 -17.70
N ALA A 202 22.67 -5.74 -18.79
CA ALA A 202 21.83 -4.84 -19.56
C ALA A 202 20.69 -5.63 -20.19
N VAL A 203 19.51 -5.64 -19.55
CA VAL A 203 18.30 -6.24 -20.12
C VAL A 203 17.59 -5.17 -20.95
N GLN A 204 17.58 -5.42 -22.25
CA GLN A 204 16.82 -4.67 -23.23
C GLN A 204 15.32 -4.82 -22.97
N SER A 205 14.64 -3.71 -23.19
CA SER A 205 13.23 -3.44 -22.98
C SER A 205 12.30 -4.43 -23.67
N ASP A 206 11.28 -4.90 -22.95
CA ASP A 206 9.95 -5.10 -23.53
C ASP A 206 8.85 -4.72 -22.53
N SER A 207 8.22 -3.58 -22.82
CA SER A 207 7.19 -2.95 -22.00
C SER A 207 5.83 -3.05 -22.69
N LYS A 208 4.84 -3.65 -22.03
CA LYS A 208 3.42 -3.37 -22.29
C LYS A 208 2.62 -3.21 -21.00
N GLN A 209 2.86 -2.08 -20.32
CA GLN A 209 1.81 -1.19 -19.80
C GLN A 209 2.41 0.11 -19.24
N SER A 210 3.22 0.78 -20.07
CA SER A 210 3.36 2.23 -19.98
C SER A 210 2.14 2.82 -20.67
N LYS A 211 1.21 3.43 -19.93
CA LYS A 211 0.42 4.51 -20.54
C LYS A 211 1.44 5.54 -20.99
N ASP A 212 1.59 5.79 -22.28
CA ASP A 212 2.62 6.66 -22.87
C ASP A 212 2.84 7.94 -22.06
N ILE A 213 3.81 7.88 -21.14
CA ILE A 213 4.22 9.01 -20.34
C ILE A 213 5.03 9.88 -21.30
N ALA A 214 4.39 10.91 -21.85
CA ALA A 214 5.04 11.79 -22.80
C ALA A 214 6.37 12.32 -22.23
N PRO A 215 7.48 12.19 -22.97
CA PRO A 215 8.82 12.54 -22.49
C PRO A 215 8.90 14.02 -22.08
N MET A 216 9.76 14.31 -21.12
CA MET A 216 10.10 15.68 -20.76
C MET A 216 11.00 16.28 -21.84
N LYS A 217 10.89 17.60 -22.04
CA LYS A 217 11.79 18.34 -22.95
C LYS A 217 13.14 18.66 -22.31
N ASP A 218 13.22 18.57 -20.99
CA ASP A 218 14.39 18.90 -20.19
C ASP A 218 15.05 17.60 -19.72
N ASP A 219 16.34 17.42 -20.00
CA ASP A 219 17.06 16.17 -19.77
C ASP A 219 17.09 15.78 -18.28
N LEU A 220 17.24 16.76 -17.39
CA LEU A 220 17.25 16.51 -15.94
C LEU A 220 15.85 16.16 -15.43
N ALA A 221 14.82 16.81 -15.96
CA ALA A 221 13.43 16.46 -15.67
C ALA A 221 13.08 15.06 -16.19
N GLN A 222 13.56 14.69 -17.37
CA GLN A 222 13.39 13.34 -17.94
C GLN A 222 14.04 12.30 -17.02
N MET A 223 15.25 12.57 -16.54
CA MET A 223 15.94 11.68 -15.61
C MET A 223 15.19 11.53 -14.27
N TRP A 224 14.68 12.64 -13.70
CA TRP A 224 13.82 12.57 -12.51
C TRP A 224 12.57 11.72 -12.74
N GLN A 225 11.93 11.87 -13.90
CA GLN A 225 10.77 11.07 -14.26
C GLN A 225 11.11 9.58 -14.35
N GLU A 226 12.24 9.23 -14.95
CA GLU A 226 12.69 7.83 -15.05
C GLU A 226 13.05 7.24 -13.69
N MET A 227 13.78 7.97 -12.83
CA MET A 227 14.13 7.49 -11.49
C MET A 227 12.88 7.18 -10.65
N ILE A 228 11.89 8.08 -10.69
CA ILE A 228 10.65 7.94 -9.92
C ILE A 228 9.80 6.78 -10.45
N THR A 229 9.69 6.63 -11.78
CA THR A 229 8.83 5.59 -12.39
C THR A 229 9.39 4.17 -12.26
N ARG A 230 10.71 4.03 -12.03
CA ARG A 230 11.36 2.73 -11.80
C ARG A 230 11.11 2.15 -10.40
N VAL A 231 10.64 2.94 -9.44
CA VAL A 231 10.44 2.48 -8.05
C VAL A 231 9.03 1.91 -7.86
N GLN A 232 8.92 0.68 -7.33
CA GLN A 232 7.67 -0.02 -7.05
C GLN A 232 7.01 0.39 -5.71
N PRO A 233 5.67 0.31 -5.57
CA PRO A 233 4.72 0.03 -6.66
C PRO A 233 4.68 1.17 -7.67
N HIS A 234 4.67 0.83 -8.97
CA HIS A 234 4.75 1.77 -10.09
C HIS A 234 3.88 3.00 -9.83
N THR A 235 4.53 4.14 -9.68
CA THR A 235 3.95 5.35 -9.10
C THR A 235 2.65 5.73 -9.82
N SER A 236 1.51 5.50 -9.18
CA SER A 236 0.20 5.92 -9.69
C SER A 236 0.10 7.44 -9.54
N TRP A 237 0.55 8.19 -10.55
CA TRP A 237 0.38 9.64 -10.61
C TRP A 237 -1.11 9.94 -10.68
N SER A 238 -1.78 10.07 -9.54
CA SER A 238 -3.23 10.32 -9.43
C SER A 238 -3.65 11.62 -10.13
N ASN A 239 -2.73 12.57 -10.30
CA ASN A 239 -2.89 13.76 -11.11
C ASN A 239 -1.65 14.01 -11.99
N TYR A 240 -1.64 13.42 -13.19
CA TYR A 240 -0.52 13.46 -14.12
C TYR A 240 -0.04 14.88 -14.46
N GLY A 241 -0.96 15.84 -14.64
CA GLY A 241 -0.61 17.24 -14.96
C GLY A 241 0.12 17.93 -13.80
N LYS A 242 -0.35 17.72 -12.56
CA LYS A 242 0.30 18.23 -11.35
C LYS A 242 1.67 17.61 -11.16
N GLU A 243 1.78 16.28 -11.21
CA GLU A 243 3.04 15.57 -10.98
C GLU A 243 4.09 15.88 -12.05
N ARG A 244 3.68 16.06 -13.31
CA ARG A 244 4.56 16.54 -14.39
C ARG A 244 5.15 17.93 -14.11
N SER A 245 4.37 18.85 -13.54
CA SER A 245 4.88 20.14 -13.11
C SER A 245 5.86 20.03 -11.94
N GLN A 246 5.65 19.06 -11.04
CA GLN A 246 6.53 18.82 -9.90
C GLN A 246 7.87 18.22 -10.32
N VAL A 247 7.91 17.36 -11.34
CA VAL A 247 9.17 16.86 -11.93
C VAL A 247 10.03 18.02 -12.46
N ASN A 248 9.43 18.98 -13.16
CA ASN A 248 10.14 20.19 -13.61
C ASN A 248 10.63 21.05 -12.42
N GLN A 249 9.87 21.06 -11.33
CA GLN A 249 10.26 21.76 -10.10
C GLN A 249 11.44 21.06 -9.41
N LEU A 250 11.51 19.73 -9.41
CA LEU A 250 12.65 18.96 -8.93
C LEU A 250 13.90 19.29 -9.73
N ALA A 251 13.84 19.25 -11.06
CA ALA A 251 14.96 19.63 -11.92
C ALA A 251 15.45 21.06 -11.60
N LYS A 252 14.53 22.04 -11.49
CA LYS A 252 14.89 23.41 -11.12
C LYS A 252 15.56 23.50 -9.74
N LYS A 253 15.06 22.75 -8.75
CA LYS A 253 15.62 22.71 -7.38
C LYS A 253 17.00 22.05 -7.35
N THR A 254 17.20 20.95 -8.08
CA THR A 254 18.50 20.30 -8.26
C THR A 254 19.52 21.28 -8.85
N ARG A 255 19.17 22.03 -9.90
CA ARG A 255 20.08 23.03 -10.50
C ARG A 255 20.43 24.17 -9.56
N ALA A 256 19.48 24.58 -8.72
CA ALA A 256 19.74 25.60 -7.72
C ALA A 256 20.74 25.08 -6.67
N LEU A 257 20.51 23.86 -6.15
CA LEU A 257 21.37 23.22 -5.16
C LEU A 257 22.75 22.86 -5.71
N TYR A 258 22.83 22.48 -6.99
CA TYR A 258 24.09 22.13 -7.65
C TYR A 258 25.13 23.26 -7.61
N LYS A 259 24.69 24.52 -7.64
CA LYS A 259 25.60 25.68 -7.58
C LYS A 259 26.35 25.80 -6.25
N GLU A 260 25.86 25.13 -5.22
CA GLU A 260 26.33 25.22 -3.83
C GLU A 260 26.91 23.90 -3.34
N THR A 261 27.04 22.88 -4.21
CA THR A 261 27.48 21.54 -3.81
C THR A 261 28.66 21.04 -4.66
N PRO A 262 29.51 20.15 -4.12
CA PRO A 262 30.73 19.68 -4.80
C PRO A 262 30.49 18.53 -5.80
N TYR A 263 29.24 18.24 -6.18
CA TYR A 263 28.93 17.15 -7.10
C TYR A 263 29.46 17.43 -8.50
N THR A 264 29.89 16.38 -9.20
CA THR A 264 30.50 16.48 -10.55
C THR A 264 29.50 16.86 -11.65
N ASN A 265 28.24 16.46 -11.50
CA ASN A 265 27.16 16.83 -12.43
C ASN A 265 25.80 16.87 -11.74
N GLU A 266 24.84 17.57 -12.37
CA GLU A 266 23.45 17.71 -11.87
C GLU A 266 22.74 16.36 -11.69
N GLY A 267 23.11 15.37 -12.51
CA GLY A 267 22.54 14.04 -12.51
C GLY A 267 22.86 13.25 -11.24
N ASP A 268 24.12 13.29 -10.83
CA ASP A 268 24.59 12.58 -9.64
C ASP A 268 24.06 13.21 -8.36
N LEU A 269 23.94 14.54 -8.32
CA LEU A 269 23.23 15.22 -7.23
C LEU A 269 21.75 14.79 -7.18
N ALA A 270 21.05 14.73 -8.31
CA ALA A 270 19.67 14.28 -8.33
C ALA A 270 19.51 12.82 -7.86
N LYS A 271 20.43 11.92 -8.24
CA LYS A 271 20.45 10.55 -7.72
C LYS A 271 20.70 10.53 -6.22
N ALA A 272 21.67 11.30 -5.72
CA ALA A 272 21.99 11.36 -4.29
C ALA A 272 20.79 11.86 -3.47
N VAL A 273 20.15 12.95 -3.91
CA VAL A 273 18.92 13.47 -3.29
C VAL A 273 17.80 12.44 -3.33
N PHE A 274 17.62 11.74 -4.45
CA PHE A 274 16.59 10.72 -4.57
C PHE A 274 16.86 9.50 -3.67
N SER A 275 18.09 9.00 -3.62
CA SER A 275 18.51 7.92 -2.72
C SER A 275 18.31 8.31 -1.26
N GLN A 276 18.68 9.53 -0.88
CA GLN A 276 18.47 10.04 0.47
C GLN A 276 16.99 10.07 0.84
N PHE A 277 16.13 10.51 -0.08
CA PHE A 277 14.69 10.45 0.11
C PHE A 277 14.18 9.01 0.32
N LEU A 278 14.68 8.04 -0.45
CA LEU A 278 14.31 6.63 -0.30
C LEU A 278 14.79 6.06 1.03
N GLU A 279 15.98 6.40 1.49
CA GLU A 279 16.50 6.00 2.79
C GLU A 279 15.63 6.56 3.92
N MET A 280 15.38 7.88 3.91
CA MET A 280 14.51 8.52 4.91
C MET A 280 13.09 7.93 4.93
N ARG A 281 12.59 7.47 3.79
CA ARG A 281 11.31 6.75 3.70
C ARG A 281 11.34 5.40 4.41
N GLN A 282 12.46 4.68 4.34
CA GLN A 282 12.63 3.35 4.93
C GLN A 282 13.00 3.40 6.41
N THR A 283 14.00 4.21 6.76
CA THR A 283 14.67 4.18 8.07
C THR A 283 14.54 5.49 8.84
N GLY A 284 14.08 6.57 8.20
CA GLY A 284 14.08 7.92 8.77
C GLY A 284 13.28 8.05 10.07
N ASN A 285 13.81 8.86 10.99
CA ASN A 285 13.15 9.21 12.27
C ASN A 285 11.92 10.13 12.06
N ASP A 286 11.87 10.85 10.94
CA ASP A 286 10.72 11.69 10.62
C ASP A 286 9.52 10.83 10.16
N LYS A 287 8.55 10.69 11.07
CA LYS A 287 7.29 9.97 10.83
C LYS A 287 6.49 10.52 9.64
N ARG A 288 6.76 11.75 9.19
CA ARG A 288 6.08 12.38 8.04
C ARG A 288 6.59 11.86 6.70
N ILE A 289 7.88 11.46 6.63
CA ILE A 289 8.52 10.94 5.41
C ILE A 289 8.40 9.41 5.35
N ARG A 290 8.42 8.74 6.51
CA ARG A 290 8.35 7.28 6.58
C ARG A 290 7.13 6.72 5.85
N GLY A 291 7.37 5.79 4.93
CA GLY A 291 6.30 5.14 4.15
C GLY A 291 5.57 6.04 3.14
N THR A 292 5.99 7.29 2.94
CA THR A 292 5.36 8.18 1.95
C THR A 292 5.42 7.59 0.53
N PRO A 293 4.42 7.84 -0.33
CA PRO A 293 4.50 7.46 -1.74
C PRO A 293 5.70 8.13 -2.43
N VAL A 294 6.34 7.40 -3.34
CA VAL A 294 7.45 7.90 -4.16
C VAL A 294 6.88 8.67 -5.34
N ILE A 295 6.30 9.84 -5.11
CA ILE A 295 5.73 10.68 -6.17
C ILE A 295 6.42 12.06 -6.19
N PRO A 296 6.51 12.72 -7.37
CA PRO A 296 7.23 13.98 -7.51
C PRO A 296 6.81 15.04 -6.47
N SER A 297 5.50 15.19 -6.22
CA SER A 297 4.98 16.15 -5.24
C SER A 297 5.45 15.90 -3.80
N ARG A 298 5.63 14.64 -3.39
CA ARG A 298 6.14 14.30 -2.06
C ARG A 298 7.63 14.57 -1.94
N ILE A 299 8.39 14.27 -2.99
CA ILE A 299 9.83 14.58 -3.03
C ILE A 299 10.04 16.10 -2.97
N VAL A 300 9.22 16.89 -3.68
CA VAL A 300 9.26 18.35 -3.60
C VAL A 300 8.87 18.84 -2.20
N GLN A 301 7.84 18.25 -1.59
CA GLN A 301 7.37 18.62 -0.25
C GLN A 301 8.48 18.45 0.80
N PHE A 302 9.19 17.32 0.76
CA PHE A 302 10.23 16.97 1.73
C PHE A 302 11.64 17.37 1.29
N TRP A 303 11.75 18.20 0.24
CA TRP A 303 13.03 18.68 -0.28
C TRP A 303 13.94 19.29 0.80
N PRO A 304 13.46 20.18 1.72
CA PRO A 304 14.32 20.77 2.73
C PRO A 304 14.92 19.73 3.67
N GLU A 305 14.11 18.77 4.14
CA GLU A 305 14.55 17.73 5.06
C GLU A 305 15.56 16.78 4.39
N VAL A 306 15.32 16.42 3.13
CA VAL A 306 16.23 15.54 2.35
C VAL A 306 17.57 16.23 2.11
N VAL A 307 17.57 17.50 1.72
CA VAL A 307 18.81 18.25 1.47
C VAL A 307 19.59 18.47 2.76
N THR A 308 18.91 18.75 3.88
CA THR A 308 19.56 18.90 5.18
C THR A 308 20.23 17.60 5.59
N ALA A 309 19.52 16.47 5.50
CA ALA A 309 20.09 15.17 5.84
C ALA A 309 21.29 14.79 4.94
N LEU A 310 21.23 15.13 3.65
CA LEU A 310 22.33 14.92 2.71
C LEU A 310 23.55 15.80 3.06
N ALA A 311 23.32 17.05 3.46
CA ALA A 311 24.39 17.95 3.89
C ALA A 311 25.04 17.47 5.20
N ASP A 312 24.25 17.00 6.16
CA ASP A 312 24.74 16.44 7.42
C ASP A 312 25.61 15.20 7.17
N GLN A 313 25.21 14.33 6.24
CA GLN A 313 26.00 13.17 5.82
C GLN A 313 27.33 13.58 5.19
N TYR A 314 27.33 14.62 4.35
CA TYR A 314 28.55 15.12 3.71
C TYR A 314 29.53 15.69 4.74
N GLN A 315 29.03 16.52 5.67
CA GLN A 315 29.84 17.09 6.75
C GLN A 315 30.38 16.00 7.70
N ALA A 316 29.60 14.96 8.00
CA ALA A 316 30.05 13.85 8.82
C ALA A 316 31.14 13.01 8.11
N ALA A 317 31.06 12.85 6.78
CA ALA A 317 32.09 12.17 6.00
C ALA A 317 33.38 12.98 5.93
N GLU A 318 33.29 14.30 5.71
CA GLU A 318 34.44 15.22 5.70
C GLU A 318 35.18 15.21 7.06
N ALA A 319 34.43 15.26 8.17
CA ALA A 319 35.00 15.18 9.52
C ALA A 319 35.65 13.82 9.83
N ALA A 320 35.20 12.73 9.18
CA ALA A 320 35.77 11.40 9.35
C ALA A 320 37.06 11.21 8.51
N GLU A 321 37.17 11.89 7.36
CA GLU A 321 38.39 11.90 6.54
C GLU A 321 39.50 12.81 7.11
N GLU A 322 39.14 13.84 7.87
CA GLU A 322 40.10 14.72 8.56
C GLU A 322 40.70 14.11 9.85
N TYR A 323 40.14 12.99 10.33
CA TYR A 323 40.63 12.25 11.49
C TYR A 323 41.78 11.31 11.10
N ASP A 324 43.04 11.77 11.26
CA ASP A 324 44.24 10.93 11.14
C ASP A 324 44.47 10.13 12.44
N PRO A 325 44.28 8.79 12.44
CA PRO A 325 44.49 7.97 13.63
C PRO A 325 45.96 7.85 14.06
N GLU A 326 46.93 8.36 13.30
CA GLU A 326 48.36 8.36 13.70
C GLU A 326 48.76 9.54 14.61
N GLU A 327 47.89 10.52 14.86
CA GLU A 327 48.23 11.68 15.72
C GLU A 327 48.03 11.43 17.24
N ILE A 328 47.61 10.23 17.65
CA ILE A 328 47.54 9.83 19.06
C ILE A 328 48.72 8.90 19.38
N ILE A 329 49.92 9.48 19.41
CA ILE A 329 51.06 8.91 20.12
C ILE A 329 50.97 9.38 21.57
N PHE A 330 50.70 8.46 22.50
CA PHE A 330 50.98 8.62 23.93
C PHE A 330 52.09 7.66 24.36
#